data_AF-A0A1I2R1R2-F1
#
_entry.id   AF-A0A1I2R1R2-F1
#
_cell.length_a   1.000
_cell.length_b   1.000
_cell.length_c   1.000
_cell.angle_alpha   90.00
_cell.angle_beta   90.00
_cell.angle_gamma   90.00
#
_symmetry.space_group_name_H-M   'P 1'
#
loop_
_entity.id
_entity.type
_entity.pdbx_description
1 polymer ?
#
loop_
_entity_poly.entity_id
_entity_poly.type
_entity_poly.pdbx_seq_one_letter_code
_entity_poly.pdbx_strand_id
1 'polypeptide(L)' 'MYPIIRHPEKWEEQQEALLDSYIERVFESEKIEEWYSASHWYFDAITLLFLPQAMTNQRTL' A
#
# COMPACT_ATOMS: atom_id res chain seq x y z
N MET A 1 -6.01 -14.83 -10.55
CA MET A 1 -7.42 -14.39 -10.50
C MET A 1 -7.48 -13.21 -9.54
N TYR A 2 -7.86 -12.03 -10.03
CA TYR A 2 -7.95 -10.84 -9.18
C TYR A 2 -9.14 -10.97 -8.23
N PRO A 3 -9.04 -10.48 -6.98
CA PRO A 3 -10.14 -10.55 -6.04
C PRO A 3 -11.30 -9.71 -6.58
N ILE A 4 -12.52 -10.25 -6.51
CA ILE A 4 -13.73 -9.51 -6.88
C ILE A 4 -13.92 -8.42 -5.83
N ILE A 5 -13.79 -7.15 -6.24
CA ILE A 5 -14.02 -5.99 -5.39
C ILE A 5 -15.53 -5.90 -5.13
N ARG A 6 -15.96 -6.19 -3.89
CA ARG A 6 -17.38 -6.21 -3.51
C ARG A 6 -17.96 -4.83 -3.18
N HIS A 7 -17.09 -3.88 -2.82
CA HIS A 7 -17.42 -2.51 -2.44
C HIS A 7 -16.40 -1.55 -3.09
N PRO A 8 -16.57 -1.24 -4.39
CA PRO A 8 -15.62 -0.43 -5.15
C PRO A 8 -15.41 0.97 -4.54
N GLU A 9 -16.46 1.57 -3.98
CA GLU A 9 -16.42 2.89 -3.34
C GLU A 9 -15.50 2.93 -2.12
N LYS A 10 -15.56 1.89 -1.28
CA LYS A 10 -14.69 1.78 -0.10
C LYS A 10 -13.26 1.43 -0.48
N TRP A 11 -13.10 0.67 -1.56
CA TRP A 11 -11.79 0.30 -2.08
C TRP A 11 -11.07 1.54 -2.63
N GLU A 12 -11.77 2.39 -3.38
CA GLU A 12 -11.26 3.66 -3.90
C GLU A 12 -10.90 4.62 -2.76
N GLU A 13 -11.81 4.84 -1.80
CA GLU A 13 -11.56 5.69 -0.62
C GLU A 13 -10.31 5.27 0.16
N GLN A 14 -10.10 3.95 0.33
CA GLN A 14 -8.91 3.42 1.01
C GLN A 14 -7.62 3.63 0.19
N GLN A 15 -7.68 3.51 -1.13
CA GLN A 15 -6.53 3.77 -2.01
C GLN A 15 -6.13 5.25 -1.97
N GLU A 16 -7.11 6.14 -2.07
CA GLU A 16 -6.90 7.59 -2.01
C GLU A 16 -6.28 8.00 -0.67
N ALA A 17 -6.85 7.53 0.45
CA ALA A 17 -6.31 7.84 1.78
C ALA A 17 -4.87 7.36 1.99
N LEU A 18 -4.50 6.20 1.44
CA LEU A 18 -3.14 5.68 1.50
C LEU A 18 -2.18 6.48 0.63
N LEU A 19 -2.63 6.89 -0.56
CA LEU A 19 -1.83 7.71 -1.47
C LEU A 19 -1.56 9.09 -0.85
N ASP A 20 -2.58 9.73 -0.28
CA ASP A 20 -2.44 11.00 0.42
C ASP A 20 -1.42 10.89 1.57
N SER A 21 -1.55 9.85 2.40
CA SER A 21 -0.61 9.58 3.50
C SER A 21 0.83 9.35 3.01
N TYR A 22 1.02 8.71 1.85
CA TYR A 22 2.34 8.53 1.25
C TYR A 22 2.92 9.87 0.76
N ILE A 23 2.10 10.67 0.07
CA ILE A 23 2.49 11.99 -0.43
C ILE A 23 2.91 12.90 0.72
N GLU A 24 2.10 12.99 1.78
CA GLU A 24 2.42 13.77 2.98
C GLU A 24 3.78 13.36 3.56
N ARG A 25 4.03 12.06 3.73
CA ARG A 25 5.32 11.56 4.22
C ARG A 25 6.50 11.94 3.34
N VAL A 26 6.34 11.91 2.01
CA VAL A 26 7.40 12.34 1.07
C VAL A 26 7.66 13.84 1.18
N PHE A 27 6.62 14.65 1.35
CA PHE A 27 6.76 16.10 1.51
C PHE A 27 7.34 16.50 2.88
N GLU A 28 7.05 15.75 3.93
CA GLU A 28 7.61 15.96 5.28
C GLU A 28 9.06 15.47 5.41
N SER A 29 9.53 14.66 4.47
CA SER A 29 10.87 14.09 4.51
C SER A 29 11.94 15.13 4.20
N GLU A 30 12.97 15.18 5.05
CA GLU A 30 14.13 16.05 4.86
C GLU A 30 15.19 15.41 3.95
N LYS A 31 15.15 14.07 3.79
CA LYS A 31 16.17 13.30 3.08
C LYS A 31 15.57 12.25 2.14
N ILE A 32 16.34 11.89 1.12
CA ILE A 32 15.91 10.92 0.10
C ILE A 32 15.77 9.50 0.66
N GLU A 33 16.50 9.15 1.72
CA GLU A 33 16.37 7.87 2.42
C GLU A 33 14.99 7.68 3.07
N GLU A 34 14.39 8.77 3.51
CA GLU A 34 13.04 8.79 4.09
C GLU A 34 11.99 8.55 3.01
N TRP A 35 12.25 8.99 1.77
CA TRP A 35 11.37 8.70 0.63
C TRP A 35 11.34 7.22 0.33
N TYR A 36 12.50 6.55 0.29
CA TYR A 36 12.55 5.10 0.09
C TYR A 36 11.81 4.36 1.21
N SER A 37 11.91 4.84 2.45
CA SER A 37 11.20 4.27 3.59
C SER A 37 9.68 4.47 3.47
N ALA A 38 9.23 5.65 3.03
CA ALA A 38 7.82 5.93 2.75
C ALA A 38 7.28 5.05 1.60
N SER A 39 8.08 4.84 0.54
CA SER A 39 7.71 3.97 -0.58
C SER A 39 7.57 2.52 -0.16
N HIS A 40 8.47 2.00 0.70
CA HIS A 40 8.34 0.64 1.24
C HIS A 40 7.08 0.49 2.08
N TRP A 41 6.83 1.45 2.99
CA TRP A 41 5.60 1.44 3.79
C TRP A 41 4.33 1.44 2.93
N TYR A 42 4.29 2.30 1.91
CA TYR A 42 3.14 2.39 1.00
C TYR A 42 2.93 1.10 0.22
N PHE A 43 4.02 0.52 -0.31
CA PHE A 43 3.98 -0.76 -1.01
C PHE A 43 3.48 -1.89 -0.09
N ASP A 44 3.98 -1.97 1.14
CA ASP A 44 3.56 -2.99 2.11
C ASP A 44 2.08 -2.83 2.46
N ALA A 45 1.60 -1.60 2.66
CA ALA A 45 0.19 -1.31 2.92
C ALA A 45 -0.70 -1.76 1.75
N ILE A 46 -0.30 -1.43 0.51
CA ILE A 46 -1.04 -1.83 -0.69
C ILE A 46 -1.09 -3.36 -0.80
N THR A 47 0.04 -4.02 -0.52
CA THR A 47 0.17 -5.47 -0.61
C THR A 47 -0.67 -6.18 0.45
N LEU A 48 -0.68 -5.67 1.68
CA LEU A 48 -1.45 -6.26 2.77
C LEU A 48 -2.96 -6.11 2.57
N LEU A 49 -3.40 -4.94 2.07
CA LEU A 49 -4.81 -4.57 2.03
C LEU A 49 -5.51 -5.01 0.75
N PHE A 50 -4.81 -5.05 -0.39
CA PHE A 50 -5.45 -5.23 -1.69
C PHE A 50 -4.95 -6.42 -2.49
N LEU A 51 -3.79 -6.99 -2.16
CA LEU A 51 -3.33 -8.21 -2.81
C LEU A 51 -3.90 -9.46 -2.11
N PRO A 52 -4.34 -10.48 -2.87
CA PRO A 52 -4.83 -11.72 -2.30
C PRO A 52 -3.75 -12.40 -1.44
N GLN A 53 -4.05 -12.66 -0.16
CA GLN A 53 -3.12 -13.35 0.75
C GLN A 53 -2.71 -14.77 0.30
N ALA A 54 -3.40 -15.33 -0.70
CA ALA A 54 -3.04 -16.62 -1.31
C ALA A 54 -1.66 -16.62 -2.00
N MET A 55 -1.05 -15.45 -2.25
CA MET A 55 0.34 -15.38 -2.77
C MET A 55 1.40 -15.21 -1.67
N THR A 56 1.01 -14.93 -0.43
CA THR A 56 1.95 -14.60 0.66
C THR A 56 2.52 -15.85 1.36
N ASN A 57 1.89 -17.03 1.20
CA ASN A 57 2.33 -18.29 1.80
C ASN A 57 3.54 -18.97 1.10
N GLN A 58 4.18 -18.34 0.11
CA GLN A 58 5.36 -18.90 -0.57
C GLN A 58 6.71 -18.35 -0.08
N ARG A 59 6.75 -17.52 0.98
CA ARG A 59 8.00 -17.00 1.56
C ARG A 59 8.31 -17.50 2.97
N THR A 60 7.80 -18.67 3.33
CA THR A 60 8.22 -19.42 4.54
C THR A 60 8.55 -20.86 4.18
N LEU A 61 9.70 -21.05 3.54
CA LEU A 61 10.48 -22.31 3.55
C LEU A 61 11.97 -21.95 3.54
#